data_AF-A0A3S1QSB4-F1
#
_entry.id   AF-A0A3S1QSB4-F1
#
_cell.length_a   1.000
_cell.length_b   1.000
_cell.length_c   1.000
_cell.angle_alpha   90.00
_cell.angle_beta   90.00
_cell.angle_gamma   90.00
#
_symmetry.space_group_name_H-M   'P 1'
#
loop_
_entity.id
_entity.type
_entity.pdbx_description
1 polymer ?
#
loop_
_entity_poly.entity_id
_entity_poly.type
_entity_poly.pdbx_seq_one_letter_code
_entity_poly.pdbx_strand_id
1 'polypeptide(L)' 'VSLLGIASVMAPKAVRLEAWRRIGTDLDLQKLASLSSTIGFDGIVDAARDIVEGKIRGRVVVDM' A
#
# COMPACT_ATOMS: atom_id res chain seq x y z
N VAL A 1 0.74 -12.00 -26.46
CA VAL A 1 0.36 -10.97 -25.47
C VAL A 1 -0.76 -11.53 -24.61
N SER A 2 -0.75 -11.29 -23.30
CA SER A 2 -1.74 -11.84 -22.35
C SER A 2 -2.30 -10.74 -21.46
N LEU A 3 -3.59 -10.85 -21.11
CA LEU A 3 -4.25 -10.02 -20.10
C LEU A 3 -4.42 -10.85 -18.83
N LEU A 4 -3.82 -10.40 -17.72
CA LEU A 4 -3.85 -11.11 -16.43
C LEU A 4 -4.60 -10.27 -15.39
N GLY A 5 -5.70 -10.80 -14.87
CA GLY A 5 -6.44 -10.19 -13.76
C GLY A 5 -5.76 -10.46 -12.42
N ILE A 6 -5.59 -9.43 -11.58
CA ILE A 6 -4.98 -9.53 -10.26
C ILE A 6 -6.03 -9.17 -9.19
N ALA A 7 -6.29 -10.10 -8.26
CA ALA A 7 -7.22 -9.90 -7.15
C ALA A 7 -6.54 -10.22 -5.81
N SER A 8 -6.43 -9.22 -4.93
CA SER A 8 -5.71 -9.35 -3.65
C SER A 8 -6.57 -9.89 -2.50
N VAL A 9 -7.90 -9.73 -2.57
CA VAL A 9 -8.83 -10.10 -1.49
C VAL A 9 -8.82 -11.61 -1.26
N MET A 10 -9.15 -12.39 -2.30
CA MET A 10 -9.30 -13.85 -2.21
C MET A 10 -8.01 -14.63 -2.56
N ALA A 11 -6.85 -13.96 -2.58
CA ALA A 11 -5.59 -14.63 -2.91
C ALA A 11 -5.32 -15.80 -1.94
N PRO A 12 -5.04 -17.02 -2.45
CA PRO A 12 -4.73 -18.18 -1.62
C PRO A 12 -3.57 -17.91 -0.65
N LYS A 13 -3.60 -18.53 0.52
CA LYS A 13 -2.60 -18.30 1.59
C LYS A 13 -1.17 -18.47 1.11
N ALA A 14 -0.88 -19.51 0.33
CA ALA A 14 0.47 -19.77 -0.19
C ALA A 14 0.99 -18.60 -1.06
N VAL A 15 0.15 -18.08 -1.95
CA VAL A 15 0.49 -16.93 -2.80
C VAL A 15 0.70 -15.67 -1.95
N ARG A 16 -0.13 -15.46 -0.94
CA ARG A 16 -0.01 -14.31 -0.02
C ARG A 16 1.31 -14.36 0.76
N LEU A 17 1.70 -15.53 1.26
CA LEU A 17 2.96 -15.71 1.99
C LEU A 17 4.17 -15.43 1.09
N GLU A 18 4.16 -15.97 -0.13
CA GLU A 18 5.25 -15.71 -1.08
C GLU A 18 5.31 -14.23 -1.48
N ALA A 19 4.17 -13.58 -1.70
CA ALA A 19 4.12 -12.15 -1.99
C ALA A 19 4.71 -11.32 -0.84
N TRP A 20 4.38 -11.62 0.42
CA TRP A 20 4.97 -10.93 1.58
C TRP A 20 6.46 -11.22 1.75
N ARG A 21 6.90 -12.47 1.53
CA ARG A 21 8.33 -12.82 1.54
C ARG A 21 9.09 -11.96 0.52
N ARG A 22 8.55 -11.85 -0.70
CA ARG A 22 9.11 -11.03 -1.77
C ARG A 22 9.05 -9.54 -1.48
N ILE A 23 7.99 -9.02 -0.86
CA ILE A 23 7.96 -7.63 -0.42
C ILE A 23 9.10 -7.37 0.57
N GLY A 24 9.35 -8.29 1.51
CA GLY A 24 10.45 -8.16 2.47
C GLY A 24 11.85 -8.24 1.86
N THR A 25 12.04 -8.93 0.74
CA THR A 25 13.36 -9.11 0.10
C THR A 25 13.61 -8.17 -1.08
N ASP A 26 12.57 -7.87 -1.87
CA ASP A 26 12.70 -7.21 -3.16
C ASP A 26 12.37 -5.71 -3.08
N LEU A 27 11.63 -5.26 -2.06
CA LEU A 27 11.25 -3.85 -1.91
C LEU A 27 12.34 -3.05 -1.19
N ASP A 28 12.82 -1.98 -1.84
CA ASP A 28 13.73 -1.02 -1.23
C ASP A 28 13.00 -0.18 -0.17
N LEU A 29 13.38 -0.40 1.09
CA LEU A 29 12.76 0.27 2.24
C LEU A 29 13.02 1.78 2.27
N GLN A 30 14.13 2.26 1.71
CA GLN A 30 14.40 3.70 1.63
C GLN A 30 13.45 4.39 0.65
N LYS A 31 13.17 3.73 -0.48
CA LYS A 31 12.15 4.22 -1.43
C LYS A 31 10.76 4.18 -0.82
N LEU A 32 10.41 3.11 -0.10
CA LEU A 32 9.13 3.04 0.61
C LEU A 32 8.98 4.17 1.62
N ALA A 33 10.03 4.44 2.41
CA ALA A 33 10.04 5.54 3.37
C ALA A 33 9.86 6.90 2.67
N SER A 34 10.56 7.14 1.55
CA SER A 34 10.41 8.40 0.78
C SER A 34 9.02 8.61 0.17
N LEU A 35 8.26 7.52 -0.03
CA LEU A 35 6.89 7.56 -0.55
C LEU A 35 5.84 7.62 0.56
N SER A 36 6.23 7.52 1.82
CA SER A 36 5.31 7.38 2.95
C SER A 36 5.16 8.71 3.70
N SER A 37 3.92 9.10 4.00
CA SER A 37 3.59 10.15 4.97
C SER A 37 2.85 9.54 6.16
N THR A 38 3.13 10.02 7.37
CA THR A 38 2.45 9.53 8.58
C THR A 38 1.43 10.56 9.05
N ILE A 39 0.23 10.09 9.39
CA ILE A 39 -0.86 10.90 9.96
C ILE A 39 -1.31 10.27 11.28
N GLY A 40 -1.88 11.09 12.17
CA GLY A 40 -2.62 10.60 13.33
C GLY A 40 -4.01 10.07 12.95
N PHE A 41 -4.65 9.38 13.89
CA PHE A 41 -6.00 8.82 13.72
C PHE A 41 -7.06 9.86 13.34
N ASP A 42 -6.93 11.09 13.85
CA ASP A 42 -7.82 12.22 13.56
C ASP A 42 -7.75 12.69 12.09
N GLY A 43 -6.64 12.44 11.40
CA GLY A 43 -6.44 12.81 10.00
C GLY A 43 -7.05 11.86 8.96
N ILE A 44 -7.64 10.72 9.37
CA ILE A 44 -8.08 9.66 8.44
C ILE A 44 -9.14 10.16 7.45
N VAL A 45 -10.14 10.92 7.93
CA VAL A 45 -11.28 11.35 7.09
C VAL A 45 -10.82 12.31 6.00
N ASP A 46 -9.94 13.25 6.34
CA ASP A 46 -9.38 14.20 5.38
C ASP A 46 -8.47 13.51 4.38
N ALA A 47 -7.59 12.61 4.84
CA ALA A 47 -6.74 11.81 3.96
C ALA A 47 -7.55 10.94 3.00
N ALA A 48 -8.66 10.34 3.46
CA ALA A 48 -9.54 9.55 2.60
C ALA A 48 -10.18 10.41 1.49
N ARG A 49 -10.60 11.65 1.80
CA ARG A 49 -11.11 12.60 0.81
C ARG A 49 -10.03 12.95 -0.22
N ASP A 50 -8.82 13.26 0.24
CA ASP A 50 -7.70 13.60 -0.62
C ASP A 50 -7.26 12.42 -1.52
N ILE A 51 -7.40 11.17 -1.08
CA ILE A 51 -7.17 9.98 -1.93
C ILE A 51 -8.16 9.95 -3.10
N VAL A 52 -9.46 10.12 -2.82
CA VAL A 52 -10.52 10.07 -3.85
C VAL A 52 -10.40 11.25 -4.82
N GLU A 53 -10.01 12.43 -4.33
CA GLU A 53 -9.75 13.61 -5.15
C GLU A 53 -8.41 13.56 -5.91
N GLY A 54 -7.60 12.51 -5.72
CA GLY A 54 -6.33 12.31 -6.42
C GLY A 54 -5.20 13.24 -5.96
N LYS A 55 -5.31 13.82 -4.77
CA LYS A 55 -4.34 14.77 -4.20
C LYS A 55 -3.14 14.09 -3.53
N ILE A 56 -3.30 12.84 -3.10
CA ILE A 56 -2.22 12.08 -2.45
C ILE A 56 -1.35 11.37 -3.48
N ARG A 57 -0.04 11.57 -3.36
CA ARG A 57 1.00 10.77 -4.02
C ARG A 57 1.74 9.94 -2.99
N GLY A 58 1.95 8.65 -3.27
CA GLY A 58 2.66 7.74 -2.39
C GLY A 58 1.74 6.88 -1.51
N ARG A 59 2.10 6.73 -0.23
CA ARG A 59 1.42 5.92 0.77
C ARG A 59 1.19 6.74 2.03
N VAL A 60 0.02 6.59 2.64
CA VAL A 60 -0.29 7.16 3.95
C VAL A 60 -0.23 6.06 4.99
N VAL A 61 0.52 6.28 6.06
CA VAL A 61 0.61 5.42 7.24
C VAL A 61 -0.17 6.12 8.35
N VAL A 62 -1.07 5.40 9.00
CA VAL A 62 -1.82 5.91 10.16
C VAL A 62 -1.12 5.42 11.42
N ASP A 63 -0.67 6.36 12.25
CA ASP A 63 -0.22 6.08 13.61
C ASP A 63 -1.43 6.01 14.53
N MET A 64 -1.57 4.91 15.27
CA MET A 64 -2.79 4.53 16.00
C MET A 64 -2.72 4.80 17.50
#